data_AF-A0A8C8M4K1-F1
#
_entry.id   AF-A0A8C8M4K1-F1
#
_cell.length_a   1.000
_cell.length_b   1.000
_cell.length_c   1.000
_cell.angle_alpha   90.00
_cell.angle_beta   90.00
_cell.angle_gamma   90.00
#
_symmetry.space_group_name_H-M   'P 1'
#
loop_
_entity.id
_entity.type
_entity.pdbx_description
1 polymer ?
#
loop_
_entity_poly.entity_id
_entity_poly.type
_entity_poly.pdbx_seq_one_letter_code
_entity_poly.pdbx_strand_id
1 'polypeptide(L)'
;MSEGVYENSDGFEDNKPDVMKNTDIDDQLYGNVGAFKPSRSDGVVASVHFQWWKRPSGVAAVCLGLLCVLLLAGIIGLAVYYGVIGHHYSTERDQLQASYNTLTKERDQLQTSYTNMTEESTQLQTSYNTLTKERDQLQTSCNNMTEERNQLQTRYNTLTKERDQLQTSYTNMTEESTQLQTSYNTLTKERDQLQTSCNNMTEERNQLQTRYNTLTKERDQLQTSCINITEERNQLKTSYNNMIEERDQLQIRVRFYEKPCLAGWWKFGTSCYYVSSTMNSSGAGQRECRTMGGELVVINSREEQIPSDFISLCLVKGNPRLAQ
;
A
#
# COMPACT_ATOMS: atom_id res chain seq x y z
N MET A 1 -46.31 11.60 -22.13
CA MET A 1 -46.59 12.87 -22.81
C MET A 1 -46.14 12.70 -24.24
N SER A 2 -47.09 12.80 -25.15
CA SER A 2 -46.98 12.69 -26.60
C SER A 2 -46.39 13.96 -27.22
N GLU A 3 -46.29 13.93 -28.56
CA GLU A 3 -46.07 15.03 -29.52
C GLU A 3 -44.62 15.19 -29.99
N GLY A 4 -44.32 15.28 -31.29
CA GLY A 4 -45.17 15.28 -32.47
C GLY A 4 -44.28 15.35 -33.71
N VAL A 5 -44.58 14.53 -34.71
CA VAL A 5 -43.96 14.55 -36.05
C VAL A 5 -44.81 15.49 -36.90
N TYR A 6 -44.18 16.48 -37.51
CA TYR A 6 -44.77 17.24 -38.62
C TYR A 6 -44.15 16.76 -39.93
N GLU A 7 -44.93 15.97 -40.67
CA GLU A 7 -44.82 15.87 -42.12
C GLU A 7 -45.49 17.09 -42.75
N ASN A 8 -44.90 17.62 -43.81
CA ASN A 8 -45.66 18.30 -44.85
C ASN A 8 -45.05 17.97 -46.21
N SER A 9 -45.93 17.42 -47.04
CA SER A 9 -45.78 17.13 -48.45
C SER A 9 -45.80 18.40 -49.28
N ASP A 10 -45.13 18.40 -50.42
CA ASP A 10 -45.73 18.87 -51.67
C ASP A 10 -44.99 18.23 -52.85
N GLY A 11 -45.78 17.53 -53.67
CA GLY A 11 -45.35 16.98 -54.94
C GLY A 11 -45.61 17.95 -56.08
N PHE A 12 -44.89 17.75 -57.17
CA PHE A 12 -45.44 17.97 -58.51
C PHE A 12 -44.67 17.09 -59.50
N GLU A 13 -45.40 16.15 -60.09
CA GLU A 13 -45.01 15.45 -61.32
C GLU A 13 -44.84 16.47 -62.45
N ASP A 14 -43.96 16.22 -63.43
CA ASP A 14 -44.43 16.07 -64.80
C ASP A 14 -43.31 15.84 -65.84
N ASN A 15 -43.66 14.93 -66.76
CA ASN A 15 -43.31 14.90 -68.18
C ASN A 15 -41.94 14.36 -68.62
N LYS A 16 -41.95 13.04 -68.87
CA LYS A 16 -41.46 12.46 -70.13
C LYS A 16 -42.51 12.70 -71.22
N PRO A 17 -42.14 12.95 -72.50
CA PRO A 17 -42.22 11.86 -73.48
C PRO A 17 -41.07 11.92 -74.51
N ASP A 18 -40.43 10.80 -74.84
CA ASP A 18 -40.60 9.97 -76.05
C ASP A 18 -39.75 10.37 -77.27
N VAL A 19 -38.96 9.36 -77.68
CA VAL A 19 -38.80 8.83 -79.03
C VAL A 19 -38.63 9.81 -80.20
N MET A 20 -37.46 9.74 -80.86
CA MET A 20 -37.44 9.56 -82.31
C MET A 20 -36.21 8.79 -82.79
N LYS A 21 -36.44 7.52 -83.15
CA LYS A 21 -35.77 6.85 -84.28
C LYS A 21 -36.36 7.43 -85.56
N ASN A 22 -35.54 7.58 -86.62
CA ASN A 22 -35.83 7.22 -88.02
C ASN A 22 -34.77 7.87 -88.94
N THR A 23 -33.91 7.06 -89.57
CA THR A 23 -33.99 6.39 -90.90
C THR A 23 -33.44 7.26 -92.04
N ASP A 24 -32.42 6.71 -92.72
CA ASP A 24 -32.31 6.50 -94.17
C ASP A 24 -33.25 7.30 -95.10
N ILE A 25 -32.70 7.86 -96.19
CA ILE A 25 -33.05 7.59 -97.61
C ILE A 25 -32.40 8.63 -98.55
N ASP A 26 -31.70 8.09 -99.56
CA ASP A 26 -31.43 8.47 -100.96
C ASP A 26 -31.53 9.92 -101.49
N ASP A 27 -30.54 10.31 -102.31
CA ASP A 27 -30.69 10.38 -103.79
C ASP A 27 -29.37 10.84 -104.46
N GLN A 28 -28.69 9.97 -105.23
CA GLN A 28 -28.69 9.87 -106.69
C GLN A 28 -28.29 11.16 -107.44
N LEU A 29 -27.13 11.21 -108.10
CA LEU A 29 -26.81 10.66 -109.44
C LEU A 29 -27.49 11.39 -110.61
N TYR A 30 -26.72 12.22 -111.31
CA TYR A 30 -26.74 12.37 -112.78
C TYR A 30 -25.27 12.61 -113.19
N GLY A 31 -24.65 11.97 -114.19
CA GLY A 31 -25.21 11.31 -115.36
C GLY A 31 -24.86 12.09 -116.63
N ASN A 32 -23.63 11.86 -117.13
CA ASN A 32 -23.06 12.10 -118.47
C ASN A 32 -23.90 12.75 -119.58
N VAL A 33 -23.32 13.72 -120.30
CA VAL A 33 -23.29 13.90 -121.78
C VAL A 33 -22.12 14.87 -122.08
N GLY A 34 -21.22 14.76 -123.05
CA GLY A 34 -21.04 13.85 -124.16
C GLY A 34 -19.79 14.29 -124.93
N ALA A 35 -19.10 13.34 -125.56
CA ALA A 35 -18.00 13.59 -126.46
C ALA A 35 -18.50 14.27 -127.74
N PHE A 36 -17.78 15.29 -128.22
CA PHE A 36 -17.82 15.72 -129.62
C PHE A 36 -16.42 16.21 -130.03
N LYS A 37 -15.66 15.32 -130.70
CA LYS A 37 -14.76 15.70 -131.79
C LYS A 37 -15.57 15.59 -133.07
N PRO A 38 -15.37 16.49 -134.04
CA PRO A 38 -14.61 16.05 -135.20
C PRO A 38 -13.60 17.06 -135.74
N SER A 39 -12.53 16.45 -136.22
CA SER A 39 -11.56 16.77 -137.26
C SER A 39 -11.94 17.76 -138.39
N ARG A 40 -10.95 18.59 -138.73
CA ARG A 40 -10.26 18.74 -140.03
C ARG A 40 -10.97 19.37 -141.24
N SER A 41 -10.41 20.51 -141.68
CA SER A 41 -10.00 20.77 -143.07
C SER A 41 -8.95 21.89 -143.02
N ASP A 42 -7.66 21.59 -143.19
CA ASP A 42 -6.98 21.56 -144.49
C ASP A 42 -7.21 22.85 -145.30
N GLY A 43 -6.10 23.52 -145.63
CA GLY A 43 -6.00 24.03 -147.00
C GLY A 43 -5.23 25.32 -147.22
N VAL A 44 -3.96 25.15 -147.57
CA VAL A 44 -3.31 25.76 -148.76
C VAL A 44 -2.86 27.23 -148.69
N VAL A 45 -1.54 27.32 -148.51
CA VAL A 45 -0.54 28.21 -149.13
C VAL A 45 -0.94 28.81 -150.48
N ALA A 46 -0.74 30.12 -150.67
CA ALA A 46 -0.32 30.65 -151.97
C ALA A 46 0.46 31.96 -151.82
N SER A 47 1.74 31.89 -152.17
CA SER A 47 2.56 33.04 -152.58
C SER A 47 2.13 33.45 -153.99
N VAL A 48 1.82 34.73 -154.24
CA VAL A 48 1.90 35.31 -155.60
C VAL A 48 2.43 36.75 -155.57
N HIS A 49 3.58 36.84 -156.21
CA HIS A 49 4.28 37.93 -156.88
C HIS A 49 3.44 39.05 -157.56
N PHE A 50 3.77 40.30 -157.21
CA PHE A 50 3.99 41.52 -158.05
C PHE A 50 2.93 42.10 -159.04
N GLN A 51 2.78 43.44 -158.91
CA GLN A 51 2.75 44.50 -159.97
C GLN A 51 1.42 45.22 -160.34
N TRP A 52 1.31 46.50 -159.91
CA TRP A 52 0.97 47.77 -160.64
C TRP A 52 -0.25 47.77 -161.62
N TRP A 53 -1.22 48.70 -161.72
CA TRP A 53 -1.55 50.11 -161.39
C TRP A 53 -3.10 50.22 -161.50
N LYS A 54 -3.91 51.05 -160.81
CA LYS A 54 -4.10 52.51 -160.90
C LYS A 54 -5.25 52.90 -159.94
N ARG A 55 -5.13 54.06 -159.27
CA ARG A 55 -6.19 54.80 -158.52
C ARG A 55 -7.34 55.27 -159.46
N PRO A 56 -8.47 55.87 -159.00
CA PRO A 56 -8.72 56.52 -157.69
C PRO A 56 -10.14 56.40 -157.07
N SER A 57 -10.29 56.83 -155.81
CA SER A 57 -11.34 57.78 -155.38
C SER A 57 -11.14 58.15 -153.89
N GLY A 58 -10.68 59.39 -153.66
CA GLY A 58 -10.19 59.88 -152.36
C GLY A 58 -11.24 60.16 -151.28
N VAL A 59 -12.51 59.80 -151.48
CA VAL A 59 -13.59 60.06 -150.49
C VAL A 59 -13.81 58.88 -149.56
N ALA A 60 -13.73 57.64 -150.08
CA ALA A 60 -13.88 56.43 -149.27
C ALA A 60 -12.74 56.24 -148.25
N ALA A 61 -11.50 56.65 -148.60
CA ALA A 61 -10.35 56.63 -147.70
C ALA A 61 -10.45 57.67 -146.57
N VAL A 62 -11.07 58.83 -146.86
CA VAL A 62 -11.31 59.88 -145.86
C VAL A 62 -12.44 59.47 -144.91
N CYS A 63 -13.52 58.85 -145.42
CA CYS A 63 -14.60 58.32 -144.58
C CYS A 63 -14.15 57.12 -143.74
N LEU A 64 -13.36 56.19 -144.28
CA LEU A 64 -12.76 55.09 -143.52
C LEU A 64 -11.72 55.58 -142.50
N GLY A 65 -10.93 56.60 -142.85
CA GLY A 65 -10.02 57.26 -141.93
C GLY A 65 -10.74 57.94 -140.78
N LEU A 66 -11.82 58.69 -141.05
CA LEU A 66 -12.67 59.33 -140.04
C LEU A 66 -13.39 58.30 -139.16
N LEU A 67 -13.94 57.22 -139.75
CA LEU A 67 -14.51 56.10 -139.00
C LEU A 67 -13.46 55.44 -138.11
N CYS A 68 -12.25 55.24 -138.63
CA CYS A 68 -11.14 54.69 -137.85
C CYS A 68 -10.76 55.63 -136.70
N VAL A 69 -10.69 56.94 -136.93
CA VAL A 69 -10.40 57.94 -135.88
C VAL A 69 -11.52 57.99 -134.84
N LEU A 70 -12.79 57.92 -135.23
CA LEU A 70 -13.93 57.90 -134.31
C LEU A 70 -14.02 56.59 -133.53
N LEU A 71 -13.75 55.45 -134.17
CA LEU A 71 -13.67 54.15 -133.51
C LEU A 71 -12.48 54.09 -132.56
N LEU A 72 -11.32 54.63 -132.94
CA LEU A 72 -10.15 54.73 -132.05
C LEU A 72 -10.44 55.65 -130.86
N ALA A 73 -11.04 56.82 -131.09
CA ALA A 73 -11.45 57.72 -130.02
C ALA A 73 -12.48 57.07 -129.08
N GLY A 74 -13.43 56.32 -129.64
CA GLY A 74 -14.39 55.52 -128.89
C GLY A 74 -13.74 54.41 -128.08
N ILE A 75 -12.82 53.64 -128.67
CA ILE A 75 -12.06 52.58 -127.99
C ILE A 75 -11.17 53.16 -126.88
N ILE A 76 -10.51 54.29 -127.13
CA ILE A 76 -9.69 55.00 -126.12
C ILE A 76 -10.59 55.51 -124.98
N GLY A 77 -11.73 56.14 -125.30
CA GLY A 77 -12.69 56.60 -124.30
C GLY A 77 -13.27 55.45 -123.48
N LEU A 78 -13.58 54.32 -124.12
CA LEU A 78 -14.06 53.11 -123.46
C LEU A 78 -12.96 52.49 -122.58
N ALA A 79 -11.72 52.45 -123.05
CA ALA A 79 -10.58 51.95 -122.30
C ALA A 79 -10.27 52.82 -121.07
N VAL A 80 -10.37 54.15 -121.19
CA VAL A 80 -10.22 55.07 -120.06
C VAL A 80 -11.40 54.92 -119.09
N TYR A 81 -12.64 54.79 -119.58
CA TYR A 81 -13.82 54.58 -118.74
C TYR A 81 -13.75 53.26 -117.95
N TYR A 82 -13.43 52.13 -118.60
CA TYR A 82 -13.22 50.85 -117.92
C TYR A 82 -11.96 50.85 -117.04
N GLY A 83 -10.93 51.63 -117.37
CA GLY A 83 -9.74 51.82 -116.54
C GLY A 83 -10.04 52.59 -115.25
N VAL A 84 -10.81 53.68 -115.33
CA VAL A 84 -11.23 54.49 -114.17
C VAL A 84 -12.19 53.71 -113.27
N ILE A 85 -13.19 53.05 -113.86
CA ILE A 85 -14.13 52.21 -113.12
C ILE A 85 -13.43 50.98 -112.54
N GLY A 86 -12.55 50.34 -113.31
CA GLY A 86 -11.74 49.21 -112.86
C GLY A 86 -10.80 49.58 -111.71
N HIS A 87 -10.17 50.76 -111.74
CA HIS A 87 -9.35 51.27 -110.65
C HIS A 87 -10.20 51.62 -109.42
N HIS A 88 -11.39 52.20 -109.59
CA HIS A 88 -12.32 52.47 -108.50
C HIS A 88 -12.77 51.18 -107.80
N TYR A 89 -13.19 50.17 -108.56
CA TYR A 89 -13.53 48.84 -108.01
C TYR A 89 -12.31 48.14 -107.40
N SER A 90 -11.11 48.27 -107.99
CA SER A 90 -9.88 47.76 -107.39
C SER A 90 -9.59 48.43 -106.05
N THR A 91 -9.72 49.76 -105.98
CA THR A 91 -9.46 50.54 -104.76
C THR A 91 -10.47 50.20 -103.65
N GLU A 92 -11.76 50.07 -103.98
CA GLU A 92 -12.78 49.62 -103.01
C GLU A 92 -12.53 48.18 -102.56
N ARG A 93 -12.12 47.29 -103.47
CA ARG A 93 -11.73 45.92 -103.09
C ARG A 93 -10.51 45.92 -102.19
N ASP A 94 -9.50 46.74 -102.47
CA ASP A 94 -8.29 46.85 -101.66
C ASP A 94 -8.60 47.43 -100.27
N GLN A 95 -9.48 48.43 -100.20
CA GLN A 95 -9.97 48.99 -98.92
C GLN A 95 -10.78 47.96 -98.13
N LEU A 96 -11.69 47.24 -98.78
CA LEU A 96 -12.50 46.19 -98.15
C LEU A 96 -11.62 45.02 -97.70
N GLN A 97 -10.62 44.64 -98.50
CA GLN A 97 -9.61 43.63 -98.18
C GLN A 97 -8.78 44.08 -96.96
N ALA A 98 -8.35 45.34 -96.91
CA ALA A 98 -7.62 45.91 -95.78
C ALA A 98 -8.48 45.92 -94.50
N SER A 99 -9.76 46.29 -94.61
CA SER A 99 -10.72 46.23 -93.51
C SER A 99 -10.94 44.81 -93.02
N TYR A 100 -11.12 43.85 -93.92
CA TYR A 100 -11.31 42.43 -93.58
C TYR A 100 -10.06 41.84 -92.89
N ASN A 101 -8.88 42.18 -93.39
CA ASN A 101 -7.61 41.79 -92.78
C ASN A 101 -7.44 42.39 -91.38
N THR A 102 -7.88 43.64 -91.18
CA THR A 102 -7.83 44.32 -89.87
C THR A 102 -8.80 43.66 -88.89
N LEU A 103 -10.05 43.43 -89.30
CA LEU A 103 -11.06 42.76 -88.47
C LEU A 103 -10.66 41.32 -88.12
N THR A 104 -9.99 40.62 -89.05
CA THR A 104 -9.43 39.29 -88.79
C THR A 104 -8.38 39.33 -87.69
N LYS A 105 -7.47 40.32 -87.71
CA LYS A 105 -6.47 40.49 -86.64
C LYS A 105 -7.11 40.79 -85.29
N GLU A 106 -8.13 41.67 -85.25
CA GLU A 106 -8.85 41.97 -84.02
C GLU A 106 -9.58 40.73 -83.46
N ARG A 107 -10.21 39.95 -84.34
CA ARG A 107 -10.83 38.68 -83.96
C ARG A 107 -9.82 37.69 -83.42
N ASP A 108 -8.65 37.56 -84.05
CA ASP A 108 -7.59 36.67 -83.57
C ASP A 108 -7.02 37.14 -82.23
N GLN A 109 -6.85 38.45 -82.04
CA GLN A 109 -6.45 39.03 -80.75
C GLN A 109 -7.49 38.78 -79.65
N LEU A 110 -8.78 38.96 -79.97
CA LEU A 110 -9.87 38.69 -79.03
C LEU A 110 -9.95 37.19 -78.69
N GLN A 111 -9.76 36.32 -79.69
CA GLN A 111 -9.69 34.87 -79.50
C GLN A 111 -8.55 34.51 -78.53
N THR A 112 -7.34 35.07 -78.72
CA THR A 112 -6.21 34.85 -77.81
C THR A 112 -6.50 35.37 -76.40
N SER A 113 -7.13 36.55 -76.28
CA SER A 113 -7.52 37.08 -74.97
C SER A 113 -8.54 36.18 -74.27
N TYR A 114 -9.50 35.62 -75.02
CA TYR A 114 -10.51 34.73 -74.48
C TYR A 114 -9.91 33.39 -74.02
N THR A 115 -8.99 32.81 -74.80
CA THR A 115 -8.29 31.59 -74.39
C THR A 115 -7.46 31.83 -73.14
N ASN A 116 -6.72 32.94 -73.07
CA ASN A 116 -5.93 33.29 -71.88
C ASN A 116 -6.82 33.47 -70.64
N MET A 117 -7.96 34.17 -70.76
CA MET A 117 -8.91 34.35 -69.65
C MET A 117 -9.51 33.02 -69.19
N THR A 118 -9.79 32.12 -70.14
CA THR A 118 -10.28 30.77 -69.83
C THR A 118 -9.22 29.98 -69.07
N GLU A 119 -7.96 30.04 -69.50
CA GLU A 119 -6.84 29.41 -68.79
C GLU A 119 -6.68 29.96 -67.37
N GLU A 120 -6.68 31.28 -67.18
CA GLU A 120 -6.65 31.91 -65.86
C GLU A 120 -7.82 31.47 -64.97
N SER A 121 -9.04 31.39 -65.53
CA SER A 121 -10.21 30.89 -64.81
C SER A 121 -10.03 29.43 -64.38
N THR A 122 -9.47 28.57 -65.23
CA THR A 122 -9.22 27.17 -64.87
C THR A 122 -8.12 27.03 -63.82
N GLN A 123 -7.09 27.87 -63.88
CA GLN A 123 -6.03 27.92 -62.86
C GLN A 123 -6.58 28.38 -61.52
N LEU A 124 -7.40 29.43 -61.51
CA LEU A 124 -8.03 29.94 -60.30
C LEU A 124 -8.98 28.92 -59.68
N GLN A 125 -9.79 28.23 -60.51
CA GLN A 125 -10.65 27.13 -60.08
C GLN A 125 -9.82 26.01 -59.41
N THR A 126 -8.68 25.66 -60.00
CA THR A 126 -7.77 24.65 -59.46
C THR A 126 -7.19 25.09 -58.11
N SER A 127 -6.72 26.34 -58.01
CA SER A 127 -6.22 26.94 -56.78
C SER A 127 -7.28 26.94 -55.66
N TYR A 128 -8.51 27.36 -55.98
CA TYR A 128 -9.62 27.36 -55.05
C TYR A 128 -9.94 25.95 -54.51
N ASN A 129 -9.96 24.95 -55.39
CA ASN A 129 -10.20 23.56 -54.99
C ASN A 129 -9.07 23.03 -54.10
N THR A 130 -7.82 23.39 -54.38
CA THR A 130 -6.67 23.04 -53.53
C THR A 130 -6.78 23.68 -52.16
N LEU A 131 -7.06 24.99 -52.09
CA LEU A 131 -7.21 25.71 -50.83
C LEU A 131 -8.38 25.17 -49.98
N THR A 132 -9.47 24.75 -50.63
CA THR A 132 -10.60 24.09 -49.96
C THR A 132 -10.16 22.80 -49.27
N LYS A 133 -9.35 21.97 -49.94
CA LYS A 133 -8.80 20.74 -49.35
C LYS A 133 -7.88 21.03 -48.17
N GLU A 134 -7.01 22.03 -48.30
CA GLU A 134 -6.11 22.45 -47.21
C GLU A 134 -6.89 22.94 -46.00
N ARG A 135 -7.95 23.74 -46.21
CA ARG A 135 -8.86 24.17 -45.16
C ARG A 135 -9.48 22.98 -44.44
N ASP A 136 -10.00 21.99 -45.17
CA ASP A 136 -10.67 20.82 -44.58
C ASP A 136 -9.68 19.95 -43.78
N GLN A 137 -8.45 19.81 -44.29
CA GLN A 137 -7.36 19.15 -43.57
C GLN A 137 -7.01 19.90 -42.27
N LEU A 138 -6.88 21.22 -42.33
CA LEU A 138 -6.56 22.04 -41.17
C LEU A 138 -7.68 22.00 -40.13
N GLN A 139 -8.95 22.01 -40.58
CA GLN A 139 -10.12 21.88 -39.71
C GLN A 139 -10.14 20.52 -39.00
N THR A 140 -9.83 19.45 -39.73
CA THR A 140 -9.68 18.10 -39.14
C THR A 140 -8.58 18.08 -38.07
N SER A 141 -7.43 18.69 -38.36
CA SER A 141 -6.32 18.79 -37.41
C SER A 141 -6.71 19.58 -36.15
N CYS A 142 -7.41 20.70 -36.29
CA CYS A 142 -7.88 21.50 -35.15
C CYS A 142 -8.86 20.72 -34.25
N ASN A 143 -9.76 19.94 -34.85
CA ASN A 143 -10.69 19.09 -34.10
C ASN A 143 -9.94 18.00 -33.32
N ASN A 144 -8.97 17.34 -33.95
CA ASN A 144 -8.14 16.33 -33.28
C ASN A 144 -7.35 16.94 -32.10
N MET A 145 -6.71 18.10 -32.29
CA MET A 145 -5.99 18.79 -31.22
C MET A 145 -6.92 19.21 -30.07
N THR A 146 -8.15 19.60 -30.38
CA THR A 146 -9.16 19.94 -29.36
C THR A 146 -9.53 18.73 -28.52
N GLU A 147 -9.68 17.56 -29.16
CA GLU A 147 -9.98 16.30 -28.48
C GLU A 147 -8.81 15.85 -27.60
N GLU A 148 -7.57 15.87 -28.12
CA GLU A 148 -6.37 15.56 -27.33
C GLU A 148 -6.24 16.46 -26.09
N ARG A 149 -6.52 17.76 -26.25
CA ARG A 149 -6.55 18.71 -25.13
C ARG A 149 -7.60 18.35 -24.10
N ASN A 150 -8.81 17.96 -24.52
CA ASN A 150 -9.89 17.55 -23.60
C ASN A 150 -9.53 16.26 -22.84
N GLN A 151 -8.90 15.30 -23.52
CA GLN A 151 -8.39 14.07 -22.91
C GLN A 151 -7.29 14.36 -21.89
N LEU A 152 -6.36 15.25 -22.22
CA LEU A 152 -5.29 15.67 -21.31
C LEU A 152 -5.86 16.40 -20.08
N GLN A 153 -6.84 17.27 -20.27
CA GLN A 153 -7.53 17.95 -19.18
C GLN A 153 -8.21 16.95 -18.23
N THR A 154 -8.84 15.92 -18.79
CA THR A 154 -9.47 14.85 -18.01
C THR A 154 -8.43 14.08 -17.19
N ARG A 155 -7.32 13.68 -17.82
CA ARG A 155 -6.20 13.00 -17.12
C ARG A 155 -5.61 13.87 -16.01
N TYR A 156 -5.44 15.16 -16.24
CA TYR A 156 -4.96 16.11 -15.25
C TYR A 156 -5.88 16.19 -14.02
N ASN A 157 -7.19 16.27 -14.26
CA ASN A 157 -8.18 16.31 -13.18
C ASN A 157 -8.19 15.00 -12.37
N THR A 158 -8.05 13.86 -13.03
CA THR A 158 -7.92 12.55 -12.35
C THR A 158 -6.66 12.50 -11.49
N LEU A 159 -5.50 12.87 -12.05
CA LEU A 159 -4.24 12.86 -11.32
C LEU A 159 -4.26 13.83 -10.12
N THR A 160 -4.97 14.95 -10.23
CA THR A 160 -5.19 15.88 -9.13
C THR A 160 -5.97 15.22 -7.99
N LYS A 161 -7.03 14.46 -8.30
CA LYS A 161 -7.79 13.71 -7.28
C LYS A 161 -6.95 12.62 -6.63
N GLU A 162 -6.16 11.87 -7.41
CA GLU A 162 -5.26 10.84 -6.88
C GLU A 162 -4.21 11.43 -5.94
N ARG A 163 -3.64 12.59 -6.30
CA ARG A 163 -2.72 13.34 -5.43
C ARG A 163 -3.39 13.71 -4.10
N ASP A 164 -4.61 14.23 -4.14
CA ASP A 164 -5.32 14.68 -2.93
C ASP A 164 -5.70 13.48 -2.03
N GLN A 165 -6.06 12.35 -2.62
CA GLN A 165 -6.28 11.09 -1.91
C GLN A 165 -4.99 10.58 -1.25
N LEU A 166 -3.88 10.60 -1.99
CA LEU A 166 -2.57 10.18 -1.47
C LEU A 166 -2.12 11.09 -0.33
N GLN A 167 -2.32 12.42 -0.46
CA GLN A 167 -2.03 13.38 0.59
C GLN A 167 -2.83 13.10 1.87
N THR A 168 -4.11 12.78 1.74
CA THR A 168 -4.99 12.42 2.87
C THR A 168 -4.52 11.12 3.54
N SER A 169 -4.14 10.12 2.76
CA SER A 169 -3.58 8.86 3.30
C SER A 169 -2.28 9.10 4.07
N TYR A 170 -1.40 9.95 3.52
CA TYR A 170 -0.13 10.32 4.15
C TYR A 170 -0.32 11.04 5.49
N THR A 171 -1.27 11.98 5.59
CA THR A 171 -1.58 12.67 6.85
C THR A 171 -2.11 11.70 7.90
N ASN A 172 -3.02 10.79 7.52
CA ASN A 172 -3.56 9.79 8.44
C ASN A 172 -2.46 8.86 8.98
N MET A 173 -1.57 8.38 8.09
CA MET A 173 -0.45 7.52 8.50
C MET A 173 0.54 8.25 9.43
N THR A 174 0.74 9.55 9.20
CA THR A 174 1.55 10.39 10.09
C THR A 174 0.90 10.49 11.46
N GLU A 175 -0.40 10.72 11.53
CA GLU A 175 -1.15 10.76 12.79
C GLU A 175 -1.08 9.44 13.55
N GLU A 176 -1.31 8.30 12.88
CA GLU A 176 -1.17 6.96 13.47
C GLU A 176 0.25 6.73 14.02
N SER A 177 1.28 7.16 13.28
CA SER A 177 2.67 7.07 13.74
C SER A 177 2.90 7.88 15.01
N THR A 178 2.37 9.10 15.09
CA THR A 178 2.49 9.93 16.31
C THR A 178 1.73 9.33 17.50
N GLN A 179 0.57 8.73 17.27
CA GLN A 179 -0.20 8.03 18.31
C GLN A 179 0.57 6.81 18.83
N LEU A 180 1.12 6.00 17.92
CA LEU A 180 1.93 4.84 18.29
C LEU A 180 3.18 5.24 19.08
N GLN A 181 3.87 6.31 18.66
CA GLN A 181 5.01 6.85 19.38
C GLN A 181 4.63 7.28 20.81
N THR A 182 3.46 7.89 20.98
CA THR A 182 2.94 8.31 22.29
C THR A 182 2.63 7.09 23.18
N SER A 183 1.98 6.08 22.61
CA SER A 183 1.70 4.81 23.31
C SER A 183 3.00 4.11 23.75
N TYR A 184 4.00 4.06 22.86
CA TYR A 184 5.30 3.48 23.16
C TYR A 184 6.01 4.18 24.32
N ASN A 185 6.02 5.52 24.31
CA ASN A 185 6.61 6.30 25.39
C ASN A 185 5.90 6.08 26.73
N THR A 186 4.58 5.90 26.70
CA THR A 186 3.78 5.60 27.90
C THR A 186 4.12 4.23 28.47
N LEU A 187 4.13 3.19 27.62
CA LEU A 187 4.47 1.82 28.03
C LEU A 187 5.92 1.74 28.58
N THR A 188 6.83 2.52 28.01
CA THR A 188 8.21 2.64 28.51
C THR A 188 8.24 3.17 29.96
N LYS A 189 7.43 4.18 30.28
CA LYS A 189 7.32 4.70 31.65
C LYS A 189 6.71 3.67 32.61
N GLU A 190 5.67 2.96 32.19
CA GLU A 190 5.04 1.90 32.99
C GLU A 190 6.02 0.76 33.28
N ARG A 191 6.81 0.34 32.28
CA ARG A 191 7.89 -0.63 32.46
C ARG A 191 8.90 -0.17 33.52
N ASP A 192 9.35 1.08 33.44
CA ASP A 192 10.34 1.61 34.39
C ASP A 192 9.77 1.71 35.82
N GLN A 193 8.49 2.05 35.95
CA GLN A 193 7.77 2.02 37.22
C GLN A 193 7.66 0.61 37.79
N LEU A 194 7.26 -0.37 36.98
CA LEU A 194 7.18 -1.77 37.37
C LEU A 194 8.55 -2.31 37.78
N GLN A 195 9.60 -1.98 37.03
CA GLN A 195 10.96 -2.37 37.35
C GLN A 195 11.41 -1.82 38.70
N THR A 196 11.09 -0.56 38.99
CA THR A 196 11.33 0.05 40.30
C THR A 196 10.59 -0.70 41.41
N SER A 197 9.30 -1.04 41.20
CA SER A 197 8.51 -1.80 42.16
C SER A 197 9.08 -3.19 42.43
N CYS A 198 9.53 -3.91 41.39
CA CYS A 198 10.15 -5.23 41.52
C CYS A 198 11.46 -5.18 42.32
N ASN A 199 12.27 -4.14 42.12
CA ASN A 199 13.50 -3.94 42.89
C ASN A 199 13.19 -3.72 44.38
N ASN A 200 12.19 -2.89 44.69
CA ASN A 200 11.75 -2.65 46.07
C ASN A 200 11.24 -3.94 46.74
N MET A 201 10.39 -4.72 46.07
CA MET A 201 9.90 -5.99 46.61
C MET A 201 11.04 -7.00 46.82
N THR A 202 12.04 -7.00 45.93
CA THR A 202 13.23 -7.86 46.08
C THR A 202 14.00 -7.50 47.33
N GLU A 203 14.14 -6.20 47.62
CA GLU A 203 14.82 -5.70 48.81
C GLU A 203 14.04 -6.06 50.10
N GLU A 204 12.72 -5.83 50.12
CA GLU A 204 11.87 -6.22 51.26
C GLU A 204 11.96 -7.73 51.54
N ARG A 205 11.95 -8.56 50.49
CA ARG A 205 12.14 -10.01 50.62
C ARG A 205 13.49 -10.35 51.23
N ASN A 206 14.57 -9.69 50.81
CA ASN A 206 15.91 -9.93 51.35
C ASN A 206 15.99 -9.53 52.84
N GLN A 207 15.34 -8.43 53.22
CA GLN A 207 15.23 -7.99 54.61
C GLN A 207 14.43 -8.99 55.44
N LEU A 208 13.30 -9.48 54.93
CA LEU A 208 12.49 -10.48 55.61
C LEU A 208 13.25 -11.80 55.78
N GLN A 209 14.00 -12.24 54.76
CA GLN A 209 14.85 -13.43 54.84
C GLN A 209 15.91 -13.29 55.94
N THR A 210 16.51 -12.11 56.06
CA THR A 210 17.48 -11.82 57.12
C THR A 210 16.85 -11.89 58.51
N ARG A 211 15.65 -11.32 58.69
CA ARG A 211 14.90 -11.41 59.95
C ARG A 211 14.52 -12.85 60.29
N TYR A 212 14.06 -13.61 59.32
CA TYR A 212 13.71 -15.03 59.50
C TYR A 212 14.91 -15.86 59.98
N ASN A 213 16.07 -15.68 59.34
CA ASN A 213 17.30 -16.37 59.74
C ASN A 213 17.75 -16.00 61.17
N THR A 214 17.52 -14.76 61.58
CA THR A 214 17.81 -14.29 62.94
C THR A 214 16.90 -14.94 63.97
N LEU A 215 15.58 -14.92 63.72
CA LEU A 215 14.58 -15.59 64.57
C LEU A 215 14.84 -17.10 64.70
N THR A 216 15.30 -17.73 63.61
CA THR A 216 15.69 -19.15 63.60
C THR A 216 16.83 -19.40 64.59
N LYS A 217 17.85 -18.53 64.64
CA LYS A 217 18.95 -18.63 65.60
C LYS A 217 18.49 -18.40 67.04
N GLU A 218 17.64 -17.42 67.28
CA GLU A 218 17.08 -17.15 68.62
C GLU A 218 16.26 -18.33 69.14
N ARG A 219 15.42 -18.93 68.27
CA ARG A 219 14.69 -20.16 68.58
C ARG A 219 15.65 -21.28 68.98
N ASP A 220 16.71 -21.51 68.20
CA ASP A 220 17.66 -22.59 68.48
C ASP A 220 18.40 -22.36 69.81
N GLN A 221 18.76 -21.11 70.11
CA GLN A 221 19.35 -20.72 71.40
C GLN A 221 18.37 -20.96 72.57
N LEU A 222 17.11 -20.56 72.43
CA LEU A 222 16.08 -20.79 73.44
C LEU A 222 15.85 -22.29 73.65
N GLN A 223 15.82 -23.08 72.57
CA GLN A 223 15.69 -24.53 72.64
C GLN A 223 16.84 -25.15 73.44
N THR A 224 18.09 -24.74 73.18
CA THR A 224 19.25 -25.17 73.98
C THR A 224 19.09 -24.79 75.45
N SER A 225 18.67 -23.55 75.74
CA SER A 225 18.44 -23.10 77.13
C SER A 225 17.37 -23.93 77.84
N CYS A 226 16.25 -24.26 77.18
CA CYS A 226 15.21 -25.12 77.74
C CYS A 226 15.69 -26.55 78.03
N ILE A 227 16.57 -27.11 77.18
CA ILE A 227 17.19 -28.42 77.42
C ILE A 227 18.05 -28.36 78.69
N ASN A 228 18.95 -27.37 78.79
CA ASN A 228 19.81 -27.21 79.96
C ASN A 228 19.02 -27.05 81.26
N ILE A 229 17.99 -26.18 81.28
CA ILE A 229 17.14 -25.98 82.47
C ILE A 229 16.37 -27.28 82.81
N THR A 230 15.99 -28.07 81.81
CA THR A 230 15.33 -29.36 82.04
C THR A 230 16.31 -30.36 82.65
N GLU A 231 17.56 -30.38 82.22
CA GLU A 231 18.62 -31.20 82.82
C GLU A 231 18.91 -30.77 84.26
N GLU A 232 19.08 -29.47 84.53
CA GLU A 232 19.26 -28.94 85.89
C GLU A 232 18.08 -29.31 86.81
N ARG A 233 16.84 -29.18 86.31
CA ARG A 233 15.63 -29.60 87.04
C ARG A 233 15.69 -31.10 87.37
N ASN A 234 16.10 -31.93 86.41
CA ASN A 234 16.20 -33.38 86.62
C ASN A 234 17.30 -33.73 87.64
N GLN A 235 18.45 -33.05 87.59
CA GLN A 235 19.52 -33.21 88.57
C GLN A 235 19.06 -32.80 89.98
N LEU A 236 18.41 -31.64 90.11
CA LEU A 236 17.86 -31.17 91.37
C LEU A 236 16.79 -32.13 91.90
N LYS A 237 15.93 -32.67 91.03
CA LYS A 237 14.90 -33.65 91.39
C LYS A 237 15.53 -34.92 91.96
N THR A 238 16.60 -35.41 91.34
CA THR A 238 17.36 -36.57 91.84
C THR A 238 17.97 -36.28 93.21
N SER A 239 18.64 -35.13 93.38
CA SER A 239 19.19 -34.71 94.68
C SER A 239 18.11 -34.61 95.76
N TYR A 240 16.95 -34.05 95.43
CA TYR A 240 15.81 -33.96 96.33
C TYR A 240 15.27 -35.33 96.76
N ASN A 241 15.14 -36.27 95.83
CA ASN A 241 14.71 -37.63 96.14
C ASN A 241 15.71 -38.34 97.08
N ASN A 242 17.02 -38.18 96.86
CA ASN A 242 18.04 -38.72 97.74
C ASN A 242 17.93 -38.15 99.17
N MET A 243 17.70 -36.82 99.30
CA MET A 243 17.48 -36.20 100.62
C MET A 243 16.21 -36.72 101.32
N ILE A 244 15.15 -37.00 100.56
CA ILE A 244 13.95 -37.66 101.09
C ILE A 244 14.29 -39.05 101.63
N GLU A 245 15.03 -39.84 100.85
CA GLU A 245 15.44 -41.19 101.26
C GLU A 245 16.31 -41.14 102.53
N GLU A 246 17.30 -40.25 102.59
CA GLU A 246 18.13 -40.04 103.79
C GLU A 246 17.30 -39.62 105.01
N ARG A 247 16.37 -38.67 104.84
CA ARG A 247 15.44 -38.25 105.89
C ARG A 247 14.63 -39.44 106.39
N ASP A 248 14.08 -40.25 105.50
CA ASP A 248 13.25 -41.40 105.86
C ASP A 248 14.08 -42.47 106.58
N GLN A 249 15.32 -42.72 106.16
CA GLN A 249 16.28 -43.58 106.86
C GLN A 249 16.59 -43.07 108.27
N LEU A 250 16.82 -41.76 108.43
CA LEU A 250 17.05 -41.14 109.74
C LEU A 250 15.81 -41.22 110.63
N GLN A 251 14.61 -40.98 110.10
CA GLN A 251 13.36 -41.13 110.85
C GLN A 251 13.16 -42.56 111.35
N ILE A 252 13.48 -43.58 110.55
CA ILE A 252 13.44 -44.98 110.98
C ILE A 252 14.43 -45.20 112.14
N ARG A 253 15.65 -44.67 112.02
CA ARG A 253 16.66 -44.76 113.08
C ARG A 253 16.19 -44.08 114.37
N VAL A 254 15.67 -42.85 114.30
CA VAL A 254 15.13 -42.12 115.45
C VAL A 254 13.98 -42.88 116.09
N ARG A 255 13.02 -43.40 115.32
CA ARG A 255 11.93 -44.22 115.84
C ARG A 255 12.45 -45.44 116.61
N PHE A 256 13.54 -46.06 116.14
CA PHE A 256 14.19 -47.15 116.86
C PHE A 256 14.85 -46.68 118.18
N TYR A 257 15.49 -45.51 118.17
CA TYR A 257 16.02 -44.87 119.37
C TYR A 257 14.95 -44.37 120.34
N GLU A 258 13.72 -44.11 119.93
CA GLU A 258 12.63 -43.63 120.79
C GLU A 258 11.77 -44.73 121.41
N LYS A 259 11.81 -45.96 120.85
CA LYS A 259 11.03 -47.10 121.38
C LYS A 259 11.32 -47.32 122.88
N PRO A 260 10.30 -47.27 123.75
CA PRO A 260 10.50 -47.49 125.19
C PRO A 260 10.82 -48.96 125.45
N CYS A 261 11.59 -49.21 126.51
CA CYS A 261 11.81 -50.56 127.01
C CYS A 261 10.58 -51.02 127.81
N LEU A 262 10.42 -52.34 127.98
CA LEU A 262 9.40 -52.91 128.87
C LEU A 262 9.55 -52.35 130.29
N ALA A 263 8.44 -52.20 131.01
CA ALA A 263 8.47 -51.71 132.39
C ALA A 263 9.41 -52.57 133.26
N GLY A 264 10.31 -51.93 134.00
CA GLY A 264 11.38 -52.59 134.77
C GLY A 264 12.72 -52.75 134.05
N TRP A 265 12.81 -52.39 132.76
CA TRP A 265 14.07 -52.37 131.99
C TRP A 265 14.61 -50.95 131.82
N TRP A 266 15.90 -50.78 132.06
CA TRP A 266 16.64 -49.55 131.84
C TRP A 266 17.10 -49.42 130.39
N LYS A 267 16.92 -48.24 129.80
CA LYS A 267 17.34 -47.99 128.43
C LYS A 267 18.69 -47.29 128.40
N PHE A 268 19.61 -47.81 127.59
CA PHE A 268 20.84 -47.11 127.25
C PHE A 268 21.12 -47.27 125.75
N GLY A 269 21.18 -46.15 125.03
CA GLY A 269 21.22 -46.13 123.57
C GLY A 269 20.01 -46.84 122.95
N THR A 270 20.26 -47.85 122.12
CA THR A 270 19.24 -48.70 121.48
C THR A 270 19.00 -50.03 122.20
N SER A 271 19.67 -50.25 123.33
CA SER A 271 19.59 -51.49 124.08
C SER A 271 18.80 -51.30 125.36
N CYS A 272 17.99 -52.30 125.68
CA CYS A 272 17.28 -52.39 126.95
C CYS A 272 18.04 -53.34 127.86
N TYR A 273 18.21 -52.93 129.11
CA TYR A 273 18.99 -53.61 130.11
C TYR A 273 18.12 -53.86 131.33
N TYR A 274 18.02 -55.11 131.74
CA TYR A 274 17.36 -55.45 133.01
C TYR A 274 18.40 -55.49 134.11
N VAL A 275 18.08 -54.93 135.28
CA VAL A 275 18.94 -54.95 136.47
C VAL A 275 18.34 -55.91 137.48
N SER A 276 18.98 -57.07 137.68
CA SER A 276 18.56 -58.00 138.72
C SER A 276 19.12 -57.58 140.08
N SER A 277 18.26 -57.41 141.08
CA SER A 277 18.61 -56.99 142.44
C SER A 277 19.11 -58.12 143.36
N THR A 278 19.40 -59.30 142.82
CA THR A 278 19.72 -60.54 143.55
C THR A 278 21.21 -60.90 143.54
N MET A 279 22.12 -59.92 143.45
CA MET A 279 23.57 -60.16 143.42
C MET A 279 24.22 -60.20 144.81
N ASN A 280 23.91 -61.25 145.57
CA ASN A 280 24.44 -61.42 146.92
C ASN A 280 25.10 -62.79 147.15
N SER A 281 25.26 -63.63 146.12
CA SER A 281 26.02 -64.89 146.24
C SER A 281 26.81 -65.25 144.98
N SER A 282 28.07 -65.65 145.18
CA SER A 282 29.02 -66.02 144.14
C SER A 282 28.41 -67.07 143.19
N GLY A 283 28.22 -66.70 141.91
CA GLY A 283 27.75 -67.59 140.84
C GLY A 283 26.23 -67.72 140.61
N ALA A 284 25.38 -67.03 141.37
CA ALA A 284 23.92 -67.08 141.18
C ALA A 284 23.43 -66.18 140.02
N GLY A 285 23.94 -64.95 139.93
CA GLY A 285 23.50 -63.98 138.91
C GLY A 285 23.77 -64.43 137.47
N GLN A 286 24.88 -65.14 137.22
CA GLN A 286 25.25 -65.60 135.86
C GLN A 286 24.31 -66.69 135.32
N ARG A 287 23.70 -67.51 136.20
CA ARG A 287 22.69 -68.50 135.80
C ARG A 287 21.36 -67.83 135.49
N GLU A 288 20.93 -66.90 136.33
CA GLU A 288 19.68 -66.14 136.16
C GLU A 288 19.67 -65.31 134.87
N CYS A 289 20.80 -64.67 134.53
CA CYS A 289 20.98 -63.94 133.28
C CYS A 289 20.86 -64.85 132.04
N ARG A 290 21.45 -66.06 132.07
CA ARG A 290 21.33 -67.03 130.98
C ARG A 290 19.91 -67.59 130.84
N THR A 291 19.18 -67.77 131.94
CA THR A 291 17.77 -68.21 131.91
C THR A 291 16.84 -67.17 131.29
N MET A 292 17.13 -65.88 131.47
CA MET A 292 16.43 -64.78 130.79
C MET A 292 16.89 -64.53 129.34
N GLY A 293 17.72 -65.41 128.79
CA GLY A 293 18.24 -65.31 127.42
C GLY A 293 19.26 -64.17 127.21
N GLY A 294 19.85 -63.68 128.30
CA GLY A 294 20.77 -62.54 128.30
C GLY A 294 22.24 -62.92 128.45
N GLU A 295 23.11 -62.04 127.98
CA GLU A 295 24.56 -62.12 128.14
C GLU A 295 25.05 -61.14 129.20
N LEU A 296 25.98 -61.57 130.08
CA LEU A 296 26.55 -60.73 131.13
C LEU A 296 27.49 -59.68 130.52
N VAL A 297 27.22 -58.40 130.78
CA VAL A 297 28.03 -57.29 130.26
C VAL A 297 28.72 -56.56 131.41
N VAL A 298 30.02 -56.26 131.25
CA VAL A 298 30.79 -55.41 132.17
C VAL A 298 30.72 -53.96 131.68
N ILE A 299 30.18 -53.07 132.51
CA ILE A 299 30.09 -51.64 132.18
C ILE A 299 31.47 -51.00 132.40
N ASN A 300 32.10 -50.55 131.31
CA ASN A 300 33.42 -49.92 131.36
C ASN A 300 33.42 -48.41 131.05
N SER A 301 32.29 -47.82 130.65
CA SER A 301 32.19 -46.37 130.41
C SER A 301 31.51 -45.66 131.57
N ARG A 302 31.95 -44.43 131.86
CA ARG A 302 31.37 -43.59 132.93
C ARG A 302 29.95 -43.17 132.59
N GLU A 303 29.61 -43.12 131.30
CA GLU A 303 28.26 -42.79 130.82
C GLU A 303 27.26 -43.95 130.96
N GLU A 304 27.69 -45.21 131.00
CA GLU A 304 26.83 -46.38 131.24
C GLU A 304 26.66 -46.71 132.75
N GLN A 305 27.39 -46.02 133.64
CA GLN A 305 27.23 -46.20 135.09
C GLN A 305 25.88 -45.63 135.55
N ILE A 306 24.97 -46.53 135.94
CA ILE A 306 23.70 -46.17 136.57
C ILE A 306 24.01 -45.43 137.89
N PRO A 307 23.29 -44.34 138.27
CA PRO A 307 23.61 -43.49 139.43
C PRO A 307 23.50 -44.13 140.83
N SER A 308 23.63 -45.45 140.97
CA SER A 308 23.57 -46.15 142.26
C SER A 308 24.82 -47.00 142.46
N ASP A 309 25.43 -46.89 143.64
CA ASP A 309 26.69 -47.50 144.12
C ASP A 309 26.79 -49.05 144.11
N PHE A 310 26.14 -49.74 143.17
CA PHE A 310 26.17 -51.20 143.06
C PHE A 310 27.21 -51.65 142.03
N ILE A 311 28.40 -51.97 142.53
CA ILE A 311 29.46 -52.65 141.76
C ILE A 311 29.03 -54.12 141.59
N SER A 312 28.85 -54.52 140.33
CA SER A 312 28.41 -55.83 139.82
C SER A 312 26.90 -55.90 139.62
N LEU A 313 26.48 -55.70 138.37
CA LEU A 313 25.09 -55.70 137.93
C LEU A 313 24.92 -56.73 136.81
N CYS A 314 23.94 -57.63 136.94
CA CYS A 314 23.57 -58.54 135.86
C CYS A 314 22.75 -57.76 134.85
N LEU A 315 23.36 -57.38 133.73
CA LEU A 315 22.70 -56.67 132.64
C LEU A 315 22.35 -57.64 131.52
N VAL A 316 21.06 -57.96 131.37
CA VAL A 316 20.59 -58.71 130.19
C VAL A 316 20.51 -57.74 129.02
N LYS A 317 21.41 -57.84 128.04
CA LYS A 317 21.26 -57.13 126.76
C LYS A 317 20.22 -57.84 125.90
N GLY A 318 18.96 -57.44 126.04
CA GLY A 318 17.86 -57.94 125.22
C GLY A 318 17.77 -57.16 123.91
N ASN A 319 17.61 -57.86 122.79
CA ASN A 319 17.10 -57.25 121.56
C ASN A 319 15.71 -56.66 121.91
N PRO A 320 15.35 -55.43 121.53
CA PRO A 320 14.03 -54.87 121.82
C PRO A 320 12.92 -55.63 121.08
N ARG A 321 12.59 -56.84 121.53
CA ARG A 321 11.47 -57.65 121.05
C ARG A 321 10.98 -58.57 122.18
N LEU A 322 9.84 -58.21 122.77
CA LEU A 322 8.54 -58.88 122.54
C LEU A 322 7.53 -58.40 123.59
N ALA A 323 6.62 -57.53 123.18
CA ALA A 323 5.19 -57.61 123.47
C ALA A 323 4.48 -56.58 122.56
N GLN A 324 3.44 -57.10 121.87
CA GLN A 324 2.50 -56.50 120.91
C GLN A 324 2.46 -54.98 120.74
#